data_AF-A0A946NB88-F1
#
_entry.id   AF-A0A946NB88-F1
#
_cell.length_a   1.000
_cell.length_b   1.000
_cell.length_c   1.000
_cell.angle_alpha   90.00
_cell.angle_beta   90.00
_cell.angle_gamma   90.00
#
_symmetry.space_group_name_H-M   'P 1'
#
loop_
_entity.id
_entity.type
_entity.pdbx_description
1 polymer ?
#
loop_
_entity_poly.entity_id
_entity_poly.type
_entity_poly.pdbx_seq_one_letter_code
_entity_poly.pdbx_strand_id
1 'polypeptide(L)'
;MAIKIAKSISNFEVVTQSPEPSATEAPEAPIIIGQDEGLPANVVQMHEKVERPEMLVGSTYKIKTPLSDHALYVTINDIILNPQTPYEKRRPFEIFINSKNMDHFQWIVALTRIISAVFRKGGDVTFLVEELRSVFDPQGGYFKRGGKYTPSLVAEIGDAIDSHMRIIGMIRDDGLDEHQQKLVDEKRREFENQSQAAISDTEEDSTP
;
A
#
# COMPACT_ATOMS: atom_id res chain seq x y z
N MET A 1 -24.47 2.32 -68.93
CA MET A 1 -25.27 1.20 -69.47
C MET A 1 -25.51 0.22 -68.34
N ALA A 2 -26.75 -0.03 -67.96
CA ALA A 2 -27.10 -0.89 -66.82
C ALA A 2 -27.32 -2.33 -67.30
N ILE A 3 -26.59 -3.29 -66.74
CA ILE A 3 -26.74 -4.71 -67.05
C ILE A 3 -27.86 -5.27 -66.16
N LYS A 4 -28.99 -5.62 -66.78
CA LYS A 4 -30.08 -6.34 -66.10
C LYS A 4 -29.77 -7.84 -66.13
N ILE A 5 -29.59 -8.44 -64.96
CA ILE A 5 -29.41 -9.89 -64.80
C ILE A 5 -30.80 -10.54 -64.85
N ALA A 6 -31.04 -11.35 -65.89
CA ALA A 6 -32.35 -11.95 -66.18
C ALA A 6 -32.50 -13.42 -65.74
N LYS A 7 -31.58 -13.95 -64.92
CA LYS A 7 -31.64 -15.33 -64.39
C LYS A 7 -31.52 -15.32 -62.86
N SER A 8 -32.38 -16.08 -62.20
CA SER A 8 -32.34 -16.29 -60.75
C SER A 8 -31.15 -17.16 -60.36
N ILE A 9 -30.36 -16.71 -59.39
CA ILE A 9 -29.27 -17.48 -58.80
C ILE A 9 -29.90 -18.41 -57.76
N SER A 10 -30.08 -19.69 -58.10
CA SER A 10 -30.79 -20.66 -57.26
C SER A 10 -29.87 -21.57 -56.43
N ASN A 11 -28.55 -21.38 -56.44
CA ASN A 11 -27.60 -22.10 -55.59
C ASN A 11 -26.64 -21.12 -54.93
N PHE A 12 -26.61 -21.10 -53.60
CA PHE A 12 -25.60 -20.42 -52.79
C PHE A 12 -25.21 -21.36 -51.64
N GLU A 13 -23.92 -21.41 -51.31
CA GLU A 13 -23.37 -22.22 -50.21
C GLU A 13 -22.79 -21.27 -49.17
N VAL A 14 -23.27 -21.36 -47.93
CA VAL A 14 -22.83 -20.52 -46.81
C VAL A 14 -21.64 -21.20 -46.13
N VAL A 15 -20.44 -20.66 -46.35
CA VAL A 15 -19.23 -21.14 -45.68
C VAL A 15 -19.23 -20.66 -44.23
N THR A 16 -19.51 -21.57 -43.30
CA THR A 16 -19.25 -21.39 -41.87
C THR A 16 -17.82 -21.83 -41.57
N GLN A 17 -16.94 -20.89 -41.24
CA GLN A 17 -15.63 -21.19 -40.65
C GLN A 17 -15.68 -20.92 -39.14
N SER A 18 -15.74 -21.99 -38.36
CA SER A 18 -15.28 -22.03 -36.98
C SER A 18 -13.77 -22.29 -36.98
N PRO A 19 -12.94 -21.55 -36.23
CA PRO A 19 -11.56 -21.93 -36.02
C PRO A 19 -11.38 -22.60 -34.65
N GLU A 20 -10.96 -23.87 -34.68
CA GLU A 20 -10.16 -24.49 -33.62
C GLU A 20 -8.76 -23.84 -33.63
N PRO A 21 -8.12 -23.54 -32.47
CA PRO A 21 -6.77 -23.01 -32.46
C PRO A 21 -5.74 -24.15 -32.47
N SER A 22 -5.09 -24.36 -33.62
CA SER A 22 -3.81 -25.07 -33.69
C SER A 22 -2.66 -24.08 -33.60
N ALA A 23 -1.71 -24.41 -32.73
CA ALA A 23 -0.46 -23.70 -32.48
C ALA A 23 0.37 -23.50 -33.76
N THR A 24 0.87 -22.28 -33.98
CA THR A 24 2.27 -22.02 -34.40
C THR A 24 2.62 -20.55 -34.12
N GLU A 25 3.87 -20.32 -33.73
CA GLU A 25 4.49 -19.10 -33.22
C GLU A 25 4.46 -17.89 -34.17
N ALA A 26 4.30 -16.69 -33.58
CA ALA A 26 4.81 -15.41 -34.08
C ALA A 26 5.10 -14.47 -32.88
N PRO A 27 6.10 -13.58 -32.98
CA PRO A 27 7.09 -13.35 -31.93
C PRO A 27 6.63 -12.40 -30.82
N GLU A 28 7.01 -12.73 -29.59
CA GLU A 28 6.91 -11.85 -28.43
C GLU A 28 7.80 -10.62 -28.63
N ALA A 29 7.18 -9.44 -28.62
CA ALA A 29 7.90 -8.18 -28.44
C ALA A 29 8.53 -8.19 -27.03
N PRO A 30 9.81 -7.79 -26.87
CA PRO A 30 10.50 -7.88 -25.60
C PRO A 30 9.82 -6.94 -24.60
N ILE A 31 9.18 -7.55 -23.60
CA ILE A 31 8.71 -6.89 -22.40
C ILE A 31 9.98 -6.46 -21.65
N ILE A 32 10.33 -5.18 -21.73
CA ILE A 32 11.32 -4.59 -20.82
C ILE A 32 10.63 -4.43 -19.45
N ILE A 33 10.73 -5.44 -18.60
CA ILE A 33 10.51 -5.32 -17.16
C ILE A 33 11.88 -5.33 -16.51
N GLY A 34 12.18 -4.26 -15.78
CA GLY A 34 13.41 -4.13 -15.00
C GLY A 34 13.50 -5.20 -13.91
N GLN A 35 14.69 -5.80 -13.82
CA GLN A 35 15.31 -6.46 -12.68
C GLN A 35 14.51 -7.55 -11.95
N ASP A 36 14.68 -8.81 -12.37
CA ASP A 36 15.09 -9.89 -11.44
C ASP A 36 15.53 -11.14 -12.22
N GLU A 37 16.84 -11.30 -12.42
CA GLU A 37 17.47 -12.50 -12.96
C GLU A 37 17.47 -13.59 -11.87
N GLY A 38 16.66 -14.66 -12.02
CA GLY A 38 16.90 -15.93 -11.30
C GLY A 38 15.75 -16.55 -10.48
N LEU A 39 14.52 -16.02 -10.52
CA LEU A 39 13.38 -16.68 -9.88
C LEU A 39 12.83 -17.81 -10.77
N PRO A 40 12.47 -18.98 -10.21
CA PRO A 40 11.86 -20.07 -10.99
C PRO A 40 10.52 -19.61 -11.59
N ALA A 41 10.19 -20.08 -12.80
CA ALA A 41 9.01 -19.66 -13.57
C ALA A 41 7.64 -19.81 -12.86
N ASN A 42 7.59 -20.51 -11.73
CA ASN A 42 6.38 -20.75 -10.95
C ASN A 42 6.15 -19.75 -9.80
N VAL A 43 6.99 -18.72 -9.64
CA VAL A 43 6.78 -17.68 -8.61
C VAL A 43 5.76 -16.65 -9.10
N VAL A 44 4.57 -16.65 -8.50
CA VAL A 44 3.53 -15.66 -8.75
C VAL A 44 3.90 -14.34 -8.09
N GLN A 45 3.85 -13.26 -8.87
CA GLN A 45 4.01 -11.89 -8.38
C GLN A 45 2.66 -11.18 -8.36
N MET A 46 2.60 -10.05 -7.66
CA MET A 46 1.40 -9.22 -7.65
C MET A 46 1.24 -8.52 -9.00
N HIS A 47 0.12 -8.76 -9.68
CA HIS A 47 -0.27 -8.10 -10.93
C HIS A 47 -1.79 -8.08 -11.10
N GLU A 48 -2.30 -7.28 -12.06
CA GLU A 48 -3.75 -7.01 -12.25
C GLU A 48 -4.61 -8.26 -12.55
N LYS A 49 -4.00 -9.36 -12.97
CA LYS A 49 -4.70 -10.62 -13.29
C LYS A 49 -4.75 -11.59 -12.11
N VAL A 50 -4.13 -11.27 -10.97
CA VAL A 50 -4.25 -12.08 -9.76
C VAL A 50 -5.69 -12.03 -9.27
N GLU A 51 -6.35 -13.19 -9.25
CA GLU A 51 -7.73 -13.30 -8.80
C GLU A 51 -7.84 -13.05 -7.29
N ARG A 52 -8.93 -12.39 -6.88
CA ARG A 52 -9.23 -12.15 -5.48
C ARG A 52 -9.62 -13.47 -4.80
N PRO A 53 -8.89 -13.94 -3.76
CA PRO A 53 -9.28 -15.11 -2.99
C PRO A 53 -10.61 -14.94 -2.27
N GLU A 54 -11.21 -16.04 -1.81
CA GLU A 54 -12.46 -16.04 -1.05
C GLU A 54 -12.32 -15.27 0.27
N MET A 55 -11.18 -15.44 0.96
CA MET A 55 -10.86 -14.77 2.22
C MET A 55 -9.55 -13.99 2.12
N LEU A 56 -9.53 -12.81 2.74
CA LEU A 56 -8.35 -11.99 2.90
C LEU A 56 -8.13 -11.70 4.39
N VAL A 57 -6.87 -11.66 4.82
CA VAL A 57 -6.50 -11.27 6.17
C VAL A 57 -6.19 -9.78 6.16
N GLY A 58 -6.71 -9.02 7.11
CA GLY A 58 -6.51 -7.58 7.15
C GLY A 58 -6.31 -7.00 8.53
N SER A 59 -5.81 -5.77 8.55
CA SER A 59 -5.57 -4.98 9.75
C SER A 59 -6.39 -3.70 9.71
N THR A 60 -7.03 -3.34 10.83
CA THR A 60 -7.81 -2.10 10.94
C THR A 60 -7.10 -1.08 11.83
N TYR A 61 -6.88 0.11 11.29
CA TYR A 61 -6.25 1.25 11.94
C TYR A 61 -7.30 2.31 12.26
N LYS A 62 -7.29 2.80 13.51
CA LYS A 62 -8.20 3.85 13.98
C LYS A 62 -7.47 5.19 13.96
N ILE A 63 -7.96 6.12 13.15
CA ILE A 63 -7.48 7.50 13.07
C ILE A 63 -8.47 8.40 13.82
N LYS A 64 -7.95 9.19 14.77
CA LYS A 64 -8.74 10.18 15.50
C LYS A 64 -8.03 11.52 15.44
N THR A 65 -8.65 12.47 14.76
CA THR A 65 -8.16 13.84 14.65
C THR A 65 -8.78 14.71 15.74
N PRO A 66 -8.13 15.82 16.14
CA PRO A 66 -8.75 16.82 17.00
C PRO A 66 -9.75 17.71 16.24
N LEU A 67 -9.74 17.66 14.90
CA LEU A 67 -10.59 18.46 14.03
C LEU A 67 -12.00 17.86 13.86
N SER A 68 -12.21 16.60 14.25
CA SER A 68 -13.51 15.94 14.14
C SER A 68 -13.83 15.08 15.35
N ASP A 69 -15.09 15.06 15.74
CA ASP A 69 -15.60 14.18 16.81
C ASP A 69 -15.66 12.71 16.39
N HIS A 70 -15.59 12.43 15.08
CA HIS A 70 -15.73 11.09 14.52
C HIS A 70 -14.38 10.50 14.13
N ALA A 71 -14.16 9.26 14.58
CA ALA A 71 -12.99 8.49 14.15
C ALA A 71 -13.18 7.94 12.74
N LEU A 72 -12.07 7.82 12.03
CA LEU A 72 -11.96 7.18 10.73
C LEU A 72 -11.25 5.84 10.89
N TYR A 73 -11.74 4.80 10.21
CA TYR A 73 -11.22 3.44 10.27
C TYR A 73 -10.67 3.06 8.90
N VAL A 74 -9.37 2.75 8.85
CA VAL A 74 -8.68 2.28 7.66
C VAL A 74 -8.44 0.79 7.80
N THR A 75 -9.03 -0.02 6.94
CA THR A 75 -8.79 -1.48 6.88
C THR A 75 -7.93 -1.77 5.66
N ILE A 76 -6.81 -2.45 5.84
CA ILE A 76 -5.96 -2.90 4.73
C ILE A 76 -5.96 -4.42 4.75
N ASN A 77 -6.40 -5.01 3.65
CA ASN A 77 -6.49 -6.45 3.46
C ASN A 77 -5.35 -6.91 2.55
N ASP A 78 -4.78 -8.06 2.88
CA ASP A 78 -3.59 -8.61 2.24
C ASP A 78 -3.88 -9.90 1.51
N ILE A 79 -3.11 -10.12 0.45
CA ILE A 79 -3.00 -11.39 -0.23
C ILE A 79 -1.66 -12.05 0.12
N ILE A 80 -1.69 -13.37 0.31
CA ILE A 80 -0.50 -14.20 0.47
C ILE A 80 -0.20 -14.83 -0.88
N LEU A 81 0.93 -14.46 -1.47
CA LEU A 81 1.42 -15.02 -2.72
C LEU A 81 2.36 -16.17 -2.44
N ASN A 82 2.32 -17.21 -3.28
CA ASN A 82 3.16 -18.42 -3.19
C ASN A 82 3.15 -19.07 -1.80
N PRO A 83 1.96 -19.36 -1.23
CA PRO A 83 1.87 -19.93 0.11
C PRO A 83 2.60 -21.26 0.18
N GLN A 84 3.21 -21.58 1.33
CA GLN A 84 3.92 -22.84 1.57
C GLN A 84 5.16 -23.03 0.68
N THR A 85 5.69 -21.95 0.12
CA THR A 85 6.96 -21.95 -0.64
C THR A 85 7.98 -21.02 0.00
N PRO A 86 9.29 -21.16 -0.29
CA PRO A 86 10.31 -20.20 0.14
C PRO A 86 10.09 -18.77 -0.39
N TYR A 87 9.20 -18.60 -1.38
CA TYR A 87 8.87 -17.32 -1.99
C TYR A 87 7.55 -16.74 -1.50
N GLU A 88 7.06 -17.21 -0.34
CA GLU A 88 5.86 -16.68 0.29
C GLU A 88 6.03 -15.18 0.57
N LYS A 89 5.15 -14.38 -0.01
CA LYS A 89 5.17 -12.91 0.14
C LYS A 89 3.78 -12.42 0.44
N ARG A 90 3.65 -11.58 1.46
CA ARG A 90 2.42 -10.86 1.79
C ARG A 90 2.43 -9.50 1.09
N ARG A 91 1.34 -9.17 0.41
CA ARG A 91 1.18 -7.89 -0.31
C ARG A 91 -0.18 -7.28 0.00
N PRO A 92 -0.28 -5.95 0.09
CA PRO A 92 -1.58 -5.29 0.24
C PRO A 92 -2.39 -5.52 -1.03
N PHE A 93 -3.68 -5.81 -0.87
CA PHE A 93 -4.57 -6.16 -1.97
C PHE A 93 -5.71 -5.13 -2.13
N GLU A 94 -6.34 -4.75 -1.03
CA GLU A 94 -7.43 -3.77 -1.03
C GLU A 94 -7.42 -2.96 0.27
N ILE A 95 -7.90 -1.72 0.19
CA ILE A 95 -8.06 -0.82 1.34
C ILE A 95 -9.53 -0.43 1.45
N PHE A 96 -10.02 -0.26 2.67
CA PHE A 96 -11.34 0.30 2.97
C PHE A 96 -11.20 1.41 3.99
N ILE A 97 -11.80 2.56 3.70
CA ILE A 97 -11.80 3.70 4.60
C ILE A 97 -13.24 4.03 4.97
N ASN A 98 -13.57 3.87 6.26
CA ASN A 98 -14.90 4.12 6.79
C ASN A 98 -14.88 5.29 7.79
N SER A 99 -15.89 6.14 7.74
CA SER A 99 -16.04 7.27 8.66
C SER A 99 -17.51 7.58 8.89
N LYS A 100 -17.84 8.07 10.10
CA LYS A 100 -19.16 8.69 10.36
C LYS A 100 -19.25 10.14 9.88
N ASN A 101 -18.11 10.77 9.61
CA ASN A 101 -18.06 12.11 9.05
C ASN A 101 -18.33 12.04 7.54
N MET A 102 -19.33 12.79 7.08
CA MET A 102 -19.77 12.82 5.69
C MET A 102 -19.12 13.94 4.86
N ASP A 103 -18.47 14.92 5.47
CA ASP A 103 -17.95 16.14 4.81
C ASP A 103 -16.92 15.83 3.71
N HIS A 104 -16.19 14.73 3.87
CA HIS A 104 -15.17 14.28 2.92
C HIS A 104 -15.47 12.92 2.28
N PHE A 105 -16.70 12.42 2.43
CA PHE A 105 -17.05 11.05 2.02
C PHE A 105 -16.74 10.74 0.56
N GLN A 106 -17.03 11.67 -0.36
CA GLN A 106 -16.75 11.48 -1.80
C GLN A 106 -15.25 11.29 -2.07
N TRP A 107 -14.41 12.11 -1.46
CA TRP A 107 -12.95 12.04 -1.60
C TRP A 107 -12.39 10.76 -0.96
N ILE A 108 -12.93 10.37 0.20
CA ILE A 108 -12.54 9.12 0.86
C ILE A 108 -12.90 7.90 0.01
N VAL A 109 -14.08 7.87 -0.61
CA VAL A 109 -14.47 6.78 -1.52
C VAL A 109 -13.58 6.75 -2.76
N ALA A 110 -13.28 7.91 -3.35
CA ALA A 110 -12.37 8.01 -4.49
C ALA A 110 -10.96 7.48 -4.14
N LEU A 111 -10.41 7.92 -3.00
CA LEU A 111 -9.11 7.50 -2.51
C LEU A 111 -9.05 5.99 -2.25
N THR A 112 -10.08 5.44 -1.62
CA THR A 112 -10.22 4.00 -1.35
C THR A 112 -10.15 3.18 -2.66
N ARG A 113 -10.86 3.64 -3.70
CA ARG A 113 -10.89 2.96 -5.02
C ARG A 113 -9.55 3.04 -5.73
N ILE A 114 -8.91 4.21 -5.73
CA ILE A 114 -7.64 4.44 -6.43
C ILE A 114 -6.53 3.63 -5.75
N ILE A 115 -6.39 3.71 -4.43
CA ILE A 115 -5.34 2.97 -3.71
C ILE A 115 -5.54 1.46 -3.88
N SER A 116 -6.78 0.96 -3.81
CA SER A 116 -7.05 -0.48 -4.06
C SER A 116 -6.72 -0.89 -5.50
N ALA A 117 -6.92 0.00 -6.48
CA ALA A 117 -6.49 -0.27 -7.86
C ALA A 117 -4.96 -0.34 -7.98
N VAL A 118 -4.24 0.57 -7.31
CA VAL A 118 -2.76 0.56 -7.27
C VAL A 118 -2.24 -0.71 -6.59
N PHE A 119 -2.81 -1.12 -5.46
CA PHE A 119 -2.47 -2.38 -4.80
C PHE A 119 -2.68 -3.59 -5.71
N ARG A 120 -3.82 -3.65 -6.42
CA ARG A 120 -4.10 -4.72 -7.39
C ARG A 120 -3.15 -4.73 -8.58
N LYS A 121 -2.64 -3.58 -9.00
CA LYS A 121 -1.64 -3.50 -10.07
C LYS A 121 -0.31 -4.14 -9.66
N GLY A 122 0.01 -4.12 -8.37
CA GLY A 122 1.23 -4.69 -7.84
C GLY A 122 2.47 -3.85 -8.16
N GLY A 123 3.63 -4.50 -8.16
CA GLY A 123 4.93 -3.81 -8.22
C GLY A 123 5.31 -3.16 -6.89
N ASP A 124 6.15 -2.10 -6.97
CA ASP A 124 6.49 -1.30 -5.80
C ASP A 124 5.40 -0.26 -5.54
N VAL A 125 4.63 -0.49 -4.47
CA VAL A 125 3.56 0.40 -4.03
C VAL A 125 3.97 1.25 -2.81
N THR A 126 5.22 1.15 -2.36
CA THR A 126 5.71 1.87 -1.17
C THR A 126 5.72 3.39 -1.38
N PHE A 127 5.85 3.85 -2.63
CA PHE A 127 5.77 5.27 -3.00
C PHE A 127 4.47 5.95 -2.55
N LEU A 128 3.36 5.19 -2.43
CA LEU A 128 2.08 5.74 -1.96
C LEU A 128 2.19 6.39 -0.59
N VAL A 129 3.09 5.90 0.26
CA VAL A 129 3.33 6.49 1.59
C VAL A 129 3.77 7.94 1.46
N GLU A 130 4.77 8.19 0.61
CA GLU A 130 5.33 9.53 0.42
C GLU A 130 4.35 10.46 -0.29
N GLU A 131 3.65 9.96 -1.31
CA GLU A 131 2.61 10.73 -2.02
C GLU A 131 1.49 11.18 -1.08
N LEU A 132 1.00 10.29 -0.20
CA LEU A 132 -0.06 10.64 0.75
C LEU A 132 0.43 11.58 1.86
N ARG A 133 1.67 11.42 2.32
CA ARG A 133 2.30 12.32 3.30
C ARG A 133 2.50 13.74 2.76
N SER A 134 2.70 13.87 1.44
CA SER A 134 2.86 15.17 0.77
C SER A 134 1.56 15.98 0.66
N VAL A 135 0.40 15.38 0.94
CA VAL A 135 -0.89 16.06 0.87
C VAL A 135 -1.09 16.94 2.11
N PHE A 136 -1.29 18.24 1.89
CA PHE A 136 -1.52 19.23 2.94
C PHE A 136 -3.00 19.60 3.07
N ASP A 137 -3.44 19.80 4.30
CA ASP A 137 -4.74 20.41 4.58
C ASP A 137 -4.60 21.94 4.48
N PRO A 138 -5.45 22.64 3.70
CA PRO A 138 -5.41 24.10 3.61
C PRO A 138 -5.61 24.81 4.96
N GLN A 139 -6.16 24.12 5.97
CA GLN A 139 -6.30 24.64 7.33
C GLN A 139 -5.04 24.45 8.19
N GLY A 140 -3.97 23.87 7.66
CA GLY A 140 -2.66 23.77 8.33
C GLY A 140 -2.46 22.53 9.19
N GLY A 141 -3.22 21.45 8.95
CA GLY A 141 -3.05 20.17 9.64
C GLY A 141 -3.41 20.22 11.14
N TYR A 142 -2.86 19.28 11.91
CA TYR A 142 -3.11 19.18 13.34
C TYR A 142 -2.02 18.41 14.09
N PHE A 143 -2.00 18.54 15.42
CA PHE A 143 -1.13 17.76 16.29
C PHE A 143 -1.85 16.55 16.86
N LYS A 144 -1.20 15.38 16.78
CA LYS A 144 -1.67 14.15 17.40
C LYS A 144 -1.36 14.13 18.89
N ARG A 145 -2.02 13.23 19.63
CA ARG A 145 -1.63 12.91 21.01
C ARG A 145 -0.16 12.46 21.01
N GLY A 146 0.66 13.08 21.85
CA GLY A 146 2.12 12.89 21.85
C GLY A 146 2.90 13.96 21.06
N GLY A 147 2.24 15.01 20.57
CA GLY A 147 2.93 16.18 20.00
C GLY A 147 3.44 16.00 18.56
N LYS A 148 3.16 14.87 17.90
CA LYS A 148 3.52 14.66 16.48
C LYS A 148 2.61 15.51 15.59
N TYR A 149 3.19 16.47 14.87
CA TYR A 149 2.51 17.22 13.82
C TYR A 149 2.08 16.31 12.66
N THR A 150 0.89 16.54 12.11
CA THR A 150 0.35 15.82 10.95
C THR A 150 -0.25 16.83 9.97
N PRO A 151 0.23 16.91 8.72
CA PRO A 151 -0.13 17.99 7.81
C PRO A 151 -1.56 17.88 7.25
N SER A 152 -2.14 16.68 7.25
CA SER A 152 -3.53 16.46 6.82
C SER A 152 -4.05 15.09 7.29
N LEU A 153 -5.37 14.89 7.18
CA LEU A 153 -5.99 13.57 7.36
C LEU A 153 -5.44 12.54 6.35
N VAL A 154 -5.15 12.96 5.12
CA VAL A 154 -4.61 12.10 4.06
C VAL A 154 -3.18 11.64 4.42
N ALA A 155 -2.38 12.53 4.99
CA ALA A 155 -1.05 12.17 5.49
C ALA A 155 -1.11 11.17 6.66
N GLU A 156 -2.12 11.27 7.52
CA GLU A 156 -2.33 10.25 8.57
C GLU A 156 -2.77 8.89 8.01
N ILE A 157 -3.54 8.87 6.92
CA ILE A 157 -3.83 7.63 6.17
C ILE A 157 -2.52 7.07 5.58
N GLY A 158 -1.64 7.93 5.06
CA GLY A 158 -0.29 7.55 4.63
C GLY A 158 0.54 6.91 5.76
N ASP A 159 0.51 7.48 6.97
CA ASP A 159 1.15 6.89 8.16
C ASP A 159 0.58 5.49 8.51
N ALA A 160 -0.74 5.28 8.35
CA ALA A 160 -1.36 3.97 8.57
C ALA A 160 -0.92 2.94 7.52
N ILE A 161 -0.81 3.35 6.25
CA ILE A 161 -0.31 2.50 5.16
C ILE A 161 1.17 2.16 5.37
N ASP A 162 2.01 3.13 5.75
CA ASP A 162 3.42 2.91 6.09
C ASP A 162 3.57 1.88 7.20
N SER A 163 2.84 2.08 8.31
CA SER A 163 2.83 1.14 9.44
C SER A 163 2.44 -0.27 8.99
N HIS A 164 1.44 -0.38 8.12
CA HIS A 164 1.00 -1.65 7.56
C HIS A 164 2.07 -2.30 6.67
N MET A 165 2.68 -1.54 5.77
CA MET A 165 3.73 -2.01 4.87
C MET A 165 4.98 -2.47 5.62
N ARG A 166 5.32 -1.85 6.75
CA ARG A 166 6.37 -2.34 7.67
C ARG A 166 5.98 -3.68 8.31
N ILE A 167 4.75 -3.81 8.80
CA ILE A 167 4.24 -5.06 9.41
C ILE A 167 4.33 -6.25 8.46
N ILE A 168 3.99 -6.06 7.18
CA ILE A 168 4.04 -7.12 6.17
C ILE A 168 5.45 -7.31 5.56
N GLY A 169 6.45 -6.56 6.02
CA GLY A 169 7.85 -6.66 5.58
C GLY A 169 8.14 -6.05 4.21
N MET A 170 7.25 -5.20 3.68
CA MET A 170 7.48 -4.46 2.43
C MET A 170 8.42 -3.28 2.61
N ILE A 171 8.28 -2.55 3.72
CA ILE A 171 9.21 -1.49 4.10
C ILE A 171 10.06 -2.03 5.24
N ARG A 172 11.38 -1.98 5.10
CA ARG A 172 12.30 -2.34 6.17
C ARG A 172 12.62 -1.10 6.98
N ASP A 173 12.56 -1.24 8.30
CA ASP A 173 13.27 -0.31 9.17
C ASP A 173 14.76 -0.64 9.01
N ASP A 174 15.43 0.08 8.11
CA ASP A 174 16.86 0.25 8.25
C ASP A 174 17.01 0.98 9.59
N GLY A 175 17.34 0.23 10.65
CA GLY A 175 17.42 0.76 12.00
C GLY A 175 18.36 1.96 12.11
N LEU A 176 18.52 2.48 13.31
CA LEU A 176 19.55 3.49 13.55
C LEU A 176 20.90 2.93 13.07
N ASP A 177 21.61 3.68 12.23
CA ASP A 177 22.96 3.30 11.85
C ASP A 177 23.82 3.14 13.13
N GLU A 178 24.93 2.40 13.06
CA GLU A 178 25.77 2.16 14.25
C GLU A 178 26.20 3.45 14.97
N HIS A 179 26.30 4.57 14.23
CA HIS A 179 26.69 5.86 14.76
C HIS A 179 25.51 6.57 15.47
N GLN A 180 24.31 6.50 14.93
CA GLN A 180 23.07 6.97 15.53
C GLN A 180 22.71 6.19 16.79
N GLN A 181 22.92 4.86 16.78
CA GLN A 181 22.72 4.02 17.95
C GLN A 181 23.68 4.43 19.09
N LYS A 182 24.97 4.66 18.78
CA LYS A 182 25.97 5.17 19.75
C LYS A 182 25.59 6.52 20.33
N LEU A 183 25.09 7.45 19.50
CA LEU A 183 24.63 8.77 19.94
C LEU A 183 23.42 8.68 20.88
N VAL A 184 22.47 7.79 20.60
CA VAL A 184 21.32 7.56 21.48
C VAL A 184 21.75 6.96 22.82
N ASP A 185 22.68 6.00 22.81
CA ASP A 185 23.20 5.37 24.03
C ASP A 185 24.02 6.36 24.87
N GLU A 186 24.81 7.23 24.24
CA GLU A 186 25.57 8.29 24.90
C GLU A 186 24.64 9.32 25.54
N LYS A 187 23.62 9.79 24.81
CA LYS A 187 22.61 10.72 25.35
C LYS A 187 21.77 10.12 26.46
N ARG A 188 21.46 8.82 26.38
CA ARG A 188 20.76 8.10 27.45
C ARG A 188 21.61 8.05 28.72
N ARG A 189 22.91 7.74 28.60
CA ARG A 189 23.85 7.74 29.73
C ARG A 189 24.01 9.12 30.35
N GLU A 190 24.12 10.16 29.54
CA GLU A 190 24.18 11.55 30.03
C GLU A 190 22.91 11.90 30.83
N PHE A 191 21.74 11.53 30.33
CA PHE A 191 20.46 11.80 31.00
C PHE A 191 20.32 11.00 32.30
N GLU A 192 20.70 9.73 32.32
CA GLU A 192 20.69 8.89 33.53
C GLU A 192 21.66 9.43 34.60
N ASN A 193 22.86 9.85 34.21
CA ASN A 193 23.83 10.46 35.10
C ASN A 193 23.34 11.80 35.66
N GLN A 194 22.74 12.66 34.83
CA GLN A 194 22.14 13.93 35.29
C GLN A 194 20.95 13.70 36.20
N SER A 195 20.13 12.68 35.92
CA SER A 195 18.99 12.33 36.75
C SER A 195 19.44 11.79 38.10
N GLN A 196 20.49 10.96 38.16
CA GLN A 196 21.05 10.47 39.42
C GLN A 196 21.72 11.57 40.23
N ALA A 197 22.46 12.48 39.59
CA ALA A 197 23.06 13.63 40.27
C ALA A 197 22.00 14.59 40.85
N ALA A 198 20.90 14.81 40.12
CA ALA A 198 19.79 15.63 40.61
C ALA A 198 19.06 14.99 41.80
N ILE A 199 19.00 13.66 41.86
CA ILE A 199 18.40 12.91 42.98
C ILE A 199 19.33 12.92 44.20
N SER A 200 20.65 12.77 44.02
CA SER A 200 21.60 12.85 45.14
C SER A 200 21.66 14.24 45.76
N ASP A 201 21.59 15.31 44.95
CA ASP A 201 21.57 16.69 45.44
C ASP A 201 20.30 17.03 46.22
N THR A 202 19.17 16.34 45.95
CA THR A 202 17.93 16.54 46.72
C THR A 202 17.88 15.75 48.02
N GLU A 203 18.61 14.64 48.13
CA GLU A 203 18.71 13.87 49.37
C GLU A 203 19.66 14.54 50.39
N GLU A 204 20.77 15.14 49.95
CA GLU A 204 21.70 15.85 50.85
C GLU A 204 21.09 17.12 51.49
N ASP A 205 20.20 17.83 50.79
CA ASP A 205 19.51 19.03 51.31
C ASP A 205 18.29 18.72 52.20
N SER A 206 17.98 17.44 52.41
CA SER A 206 16.83 16.96 53.21
C SER A 206 17.18 16.37 54.57
N THR A 207 18.47 16.28 54.90
CA THR A 207 18.95 15.89 56.24
C THR A 207 19.05 17.11 57.16
N PRO A 208 18.33 17.14 58.32
CA PRO A 208 18.20 18.32 59.18
C PRO A 208 19.47 18.72 59.94
#